data_AF-A0A0G4EEZ0-F1
#
_entry.id   AF-A0A0G4EEZ0-F1
#
_cell.length_a   1.000
_cell.length_b   1.000
_cell.length_c   1.000
_cell.angle_alpha   90.00
_cell.angle_beta   90.00
_cell.angle_gamma   90.00
#
_symmetry.space_group_name_H-M   'P 1'
#
loop_
_entity.id
_entity.type
_entity.pdbx_description
1 polymer ?
#
loop_
_entity_poly.entity_id
_entity_poly.type
_entity_poly.pdbx_seq_one_letter_code
_entity_poly.pdbx_strand_id
1 'polypeptide(L)'
;MLMLTLGSSSSILSSVHFAAFYHRASLVTLAYRYSCLISFLPSIIASPSTADSSHHPPFPLHSRSIAMQSLPCIETVPLRHSHTGSGGPSSLKRLHFESLPSTQRWAQERFDRLLEEGLSPSQWVLVSAANQTDGIGTYDIRLRDNRRWYSPGGNVHATFVAAWPSEKRHLLFHVPQVTTLAVAHTLDTFGIPSQVKWVNDVLLDGHKVCGVLCNAPGLTIQDAGETYSSLLVGIGINVNDRGDADSDYATHVRDQRVTSVNRYRASSGQPPVTAEDIVQQLQHRVCGAITQLMAEGFAPFLPMLNARLAYRGQPIAIDMDGDVREGVLEGLNADGSLRLRTATGSVETYVTGRIVKNGTMMANSGGAQKRTVERTS
;
A
#
# COMPACT_ATOMS: atom_id res chain seq x y z
N MET A 1 -68.52 -2.99 38.98
CA MET A 1 -68.78 -4.19 38.16
C MET A 1 -67.43 -4.67 37.64
N LEU A 2 -66.98 -5.85 38.10
CA LEU A 2 -65.74 -6.61 37.76
C LEU A 2 -64.38 -5.91 37.98
N MET A 3 -63.60 -6.29 39.01
CA MET A 3 -62.58 -7.37 39.07
C MET A 3 -61.24 -7.04 38.35
N LEU A 4 -60.16 -6.89 39.13
CA LEU A 4 -58.94 -7.77 39.20
C LEU A 4 -58.08 -7.75 37.91
N THR A 5 -56.75 -7.69 37.88
CA THR A 5 -55.66 -7.80 38.87
C THR A 5 -54.36 -7.37 38.19
N LEU A 6 -53.40 -7.00 39.03
CA LEU A 6 -52.01 -6.69 38.71
C LEU A 6 -51.27 -7.84 37.99
N GLY A 7 -50.48 -7.50 36.98
CA GLY A 7 -49.40 -8.31 36.43
C GLY A 7 -48.11 -7.51 36.49
N SER A 8 -47.27 -7.83 37.48
CA SER A 8 -45.99 -7.20 37.76
C SER A 8 -44.86 -7.75 36.88
N SER A 9 -43.96 -6.84 36.50
CA SER A 9 -42.52 -7.03 36.26
C SER A 9 -42.07 -7.82 35.03
N SER A 10 -41.33 -7.15 34.13
CA SER A 10 -39.97 -7.54 33.66
C SER A 10 -39.70 -7.09 32.21
N SER A 11 -39.27 -5.84 31.98
CA SER A 11 -38.66 -5.46 30.69
C SER A 11 -37.90 -4.12 30.73
N ILE A 12 -36.86 -4.03 31.57
CA ILE A 12 -35.83 -2.95 31.47
C ILE A 12 -34.42 -3.54 31.31
N LEU A 13 -34.31 -4.69 30.64
CA LEU A 13 -33.02 -5.39 30.48
C LEU A 13 -32.69 -5.82 29.04
N SER A 14 -33.34 -5.25 28.01
CA SER A 14 -33.02 -5.58 26.60
C SER A 14 -32.46 -4.41 25.76
N SER A 15 -32.43 -3.18 26.25
CA SER A 15 -32.01 -2.01 25.47
C SER A 15 -30.58 -1.52 25.75
N VAL A 16 -29.90 -2.03 26.79
CA VAL A 16 -28.52 -1.62 27.14
C VAL A 16 -27.45 -2.58 26.56
N HIS A 17 -27.82 -3.81 26.19
CA HIS A 17 -26.88 -4.77 25.58
C HIS A 17 -26.76 -4.65 24.05
N PHE A 18 -27.71 -4.00 23.37
CA PHE A 18 -27.66 -3.83 21.91
C PHE A 18 -26.82 -2.62 21.46
N ALA A 19 -26.74 -1.57 22.28
CA ALA A 19 -25.93 -0.37 22.00
C ALA A 19 -24.42 -0.58 22.27
N ALA A 20 -24.06 -1.48 23.19
CA ALA A 20 -22.66 -1.75 23.54
C ALA A 20 -21.90 -2.58 22.48
N PHE A 21 -22.61 -3.38 21.68
CA PHE A 21 -21.99 -4.22 20.63
C PHE A 21 -21.60 -3.40 19.38
N TYR A 22 -22.38 -2.36 19.04
CA TYR A 22 -22.06 -1.45 17.93
C TYR A 22 -20.96 -0.45 18.28
N HIS A 23 -20.83 -0.05 19.54
CA HIS A 23 -19.81 0.93 19.94
C HIS A 23 -18.38 0.36 20.03
N ARG A 24 -18.23 -0.96 20.29
CA ARG A 24 -16.92 -1.64 20.26
C ARG A 24 -16.49 -2.04 18.85
N ALA A 25 -17.41 -2.41 17.96
CA ALA A 25 -17.09 -2.69 16.55
C ALA A 25 -16.61 -1.43 15.80
N SER A 26 -17.15 -0.25 16.14
CA SER A 26 -16.78 1.01 15.49
C SER A 26 -15.38 1.51 15.91
N LEU A 27 -14.97 1.33 17.17
CA LEU A 27 -13.64 1.76 17.65
C LEU A 27 -12.50 0.83 17.20
N VAL A 28 -12.73 -0.48 17.10
CA VAL A 28 -11.74 -1.42 16.55
C VAL A 28 -11.59 -1.22 15.05
N THR A 29 -12.68 -0.95 14.32
CA THR A 29 -12.62 -0.60 12.89
C THR A 29 -11.94 0.76 12.66
N LEU A 30 -12.13 1.73 13.56
CA LEU A 30 -11.47 3.04 13.46
C LEU A 30 -9.95 2.92 13.72
N ALA A 31 -9.52 2.17 14.74
CA ALA A 31 -8.10 1.92 15.01
C ALA A 31 -7.41 1.10 13.90
N TYR A 32 -8.11 0.13 13.28
CA TYR A 32 -7.58 -0.64 12.15
C TYR A 32 -7.63 0.11 10.80
N ARG A 33 -8.58 1.05 10.61
CA ARG A 33 -8.57 2.00 9.47
C ARG A 33 -7.28 2.83 9.45
N TYR A 34 -6.64 3.02 10.60
CA TYR A 34 -5.32 3.65 10.69
C TYR A 34 -4.17 2.68 10.48
N SER A 35 -4.31 1.36 10.64
CA SER A 35 -3.19 0.40 10.54
C SER A 35 -2.61 0.27 9.13
N CYS A 36 -3.42 0.42 8.08
CA CYS A 36 -2.91 0.59 6.70
C CYS A 36 -2.16 1.92 6.48
N LEU A 37 -2.21 2.83 7.44
CA LEU A 37 -1.50 4.11 7.53
C LEU A 37 -0.54 4.17 8.75
N ILE A 38 -0.37 3.09 9.53
CA ILE A 38 0.59 3.04 10.64
C ILE A 38 1.98 2.88 10.03
N SER A 39 2.56 4.03 9.68
CA SER A 39 4.00 4.23 9.63
C SER A 39 4.38 5.43 10.51
N PHE A 40 3.60 5.70 11.58
CA PHE A 40 3.81 6.85 12.47
C PHE A 40 3.44 6.53 13.92
N LEU A 41 4.45 6.24 14.74
CA LEU A 41 4.48 6.59 16.17
C LEU A 41 5.93 6.84 16.58
N PRO A 42 6.34 8.06 16.95
CA PRO A 42 7.46 8.28 17.85
C PRO A 42 7.01 7.93 19.27
N SER A 43 7.81 7.13 19.98
CA SER A 43 7.61 6.84 21.40
C SER A 43 7.78 8.10 22.24
N ILE A 44 6.68 8.68 22.72
CA ILE A 44 6.71 9.59 23.87
C ILE A 44 5.64 9.11 24.86
N ILE A 45 6.07 8.28 25.80
CA ILE A 45 5.36 8.09 27.08
C ILE A 45 6.24 8.79 28.12
N ALA A 46 5.84 9.99 28.52
CA ALA A 46 6.30 10.60 29.76
C ALA A 46 5.10 10.58 30.72
N SER A 47 5.20 9.75 31.77
CA SER A 47 4.30 9.82 32.91
C SER A 47 4.75 10.96 33.85
N PRO A 48 3.83 11.67 34.53
CA PRO A 48 4.19 12.77 35.40
C PRO A 48 4.47 12.25 36.81
N SER A 49 5.69 12.43 37.32
CA SER A 49 5.89 12.59 38.78
C SER A 49 7.25 13.17 39.13
N THR A 50 7.18 14.19 39.99
CA THR A 50 8.16 14.66 40.98
C THR A 50 9.45 15.32 40.49
N ALA A 51 9.56 16.58 40.90
CA ALA A 51 10.74 17.42 40.85
C ALA A 51 11.96 16.73 41.50
N ASP A 52 13.10 16.81 40.83
CA ASP A 52 14.38 17.01 41.51
C ASP A 52 15.36 17.74 40.59
N SER A 53 16.05 18.70 41.17
CA SER A 53 17.00 19.62 40.54
C SER A 53 18.40 19.01 40.56
N SER A 54 18.98 18.69 39.41
CA SER A 54 20.44 18.60 39.28
C SER A 54 20.92 18.64 37.83
N HIS A 55 22.03 19.35 37.63
CA HIS A 55 22.71 19.60 36.37
C HIS A 55 23.19 18.33 35.66
N HIS A 56 22.88 18.20 34.36
CA HIS A 56 23.60 17.33 33.42
C HIS A 56 23.78 18.02 32.05
N PRO A 57 24.89 17.74 31.34
CA PRO A 57 25.32 18.50 30.16
C PRO A 57 24.50 18.15 28.90
N PRO A 58 24.50 19.00 27.86
CA PRO A 58 23.69 18.74 26.67
C PRO A 58 24.24 17.55 25.88
N PHE A 59 23.33 16.67 25.45
CA PHE A 59 23.59 15.58 24.52
C PHE A 59 24.14 16.11 23.18
N PRO A 60 25.11 15.42 22.54
CA PRO A 60 25.65 15.85 21.27
C PRO A 60 24.64 15.59 20.15
N LEU A 61 24.28 16.67 19.44
CA LEU A 61 23.65 16.61 18.12
C LEU A 61 24.62 15.91 17.16
N HIS A 62 24.41 14.63 16.89
CA HIS A 62 25.00 13.99 15.72
C HIS A 62 24.19 14.39 14.48
N SER A 63 24.53 15.56 13.94
CA SER A 63 24.22 15.93 12.56
C SER A 63 25.01 15.01 11.62
N ARG A 64 24.43 13.87 11.25
CA ARG A 64 24.85 13.20 10.01
C ARG A 64 24.32 14.03 8.85
N SER A 65 25.12 15.02 8.45
CA SER A 65 25.01 15.68 7.15
C SER A 65 25.08 14.61 6.06
N ILE A 66 23.92 14.19 5.55
CA ILE A 66 23.86 13.52 4.26
C ILE A 66 24.21 14.60 3.25
N ALA A 67 25.34 14.45 2.57
CA ALA A 67 25.83 15.37 1.56
C ALA A 67 24.68 15.79 0.62
N MET A 68 24.54 17.10 0.42
CA MET A 68 23.65 17.70 -0.57
C MET A 68 24.02 17.17 -1.96
N GLN A 69 23.32 16.14 -2.42
CA GLN A 69 23.29 15.85 -3.84
C GLN A 69 22.51 16.99 -4.51
N SER A 70 23.14 17.67 -5.47
CA SER A 70 22.46 18.57 -6.38
C SER A 70 21.28 17.84 -7.03
N LEU A 71 20.14 18.54 -7.18
CA LEU A 71 18.99 17.96 -7.87
C LEU A 71 19.41 17.50 -9.27
N PRO A 72 19.00 16.28 -9.69
CA PRO A 72 19.39 15.74 -10.97
C PRO A 72 18.60 16.40 -12.13
N CYS A 73 18.81 15.93 -13.35
CA CYS A 73 18.09 16.37 -14.55
C CYS A 73 16.58 16.42 -14.29
N ILE A 74 15.99 17.59 -14.51
CA ILE A 74 14.57 17.88 -14.30
C ILE A 74 13.88 17.77 -15.67
N GLU A 75 12.95 16.85 -15.80
CA GLU A 75 12.06 16.75 -16.96
C GLU A 75 10.64 17.15 -16.55
N THR A 76 10.02 18.08 -17.28
CA THR A 76 8.62 18.46 -17.03
C THR A 76 7.72 17.82 -18.07
N VAL A 77 6.78 17.00 -17.60
CA VAL A 77 5.80 16.31 -18.43
C VAL A 77 4.47 17.05 -18.36
N PRO A 78 3.94 17.58 -19.47
CA PRO A 78 2.61 18.15 -19.51
C PRO A 78 1.54 17.05 -19.40
N LEU A 79 0.54 17.26 -18.54
CA LEU A 79 -0.59 16.34 -18.39
C LEU A 79 -1.77 16.81 -19.26
N ARG A 80 -2.19 15.98 -20.22
CA ARG A 80 -3.37 16.27 -21.05
C ARG A 80 -4.63 15.93 -20.26
N HIS A 81 -5.52 16.90 -20.07
CA HIS A 81 -6.79 16.70 -19.39
C HIS A 81 -7.83 16.20 -20.40
N SER A 82 -8.44 15.05 -20.14
CA SER A 82 -9.67 14.65 -20.82
C SER A 82 -10.85 15.41 -20.20
N HIS A 83 -11.17 16.59 -20.74
CA HIS A 83 -12.48 17.27 -20.70
C HIS A 83 -13.37 17.06 -19.45
N THR A 84 -12.82 17.17 -18.25
CA THR A 84 -13.60 17.38 -17.02
C THR A 84 -12.91 18.50 -16.24
N GLY A 85 -13.63 19.59 -16.00
CA GLY A 85 -13.12 20.80 -15.34
C GLY A 85 -12.87 20.63 -13.84
N SER A 86 -12.23 19.54 -13.42
CA SER A 86 -11.88 19.26 -12.03
C SER A 86 -10.37 19.33 -11.83
N GLY A 87 -9.92 19.99 -10.76
CA GLY A 87 -8.54 20.37 -10.45
C GLY A 87 -7.57 19.21 -10.20
N GLY A 88 -7.26 18.44 -11.24
CA GLY A 88 -6.08 17.58 -11.29
C GLY A 88 -4.80 18.38 -11.52
N PRO A 89 -3.62 17.73 -11.41
CA PRO A 89 -2.36 18.39 -11.70
C PRO A 89 -2.27 18.81 -13.17
N SER A 90 -1.85 20.05 -13.38
CA SER A 90 -1.55 20.62 -14.69
C SER A 90 -0.28 20.03 -15.32
N SER A 91 0.67 19.63 -14.47
CA SER A 91 1.97 19.09 -14.89
C SER A 91 2.53 18.09 -13.88
N LEU A 92 3.48 17.27 -14.37
CA LEU A 92 4.27 16.35 -13.56
C LEU A 92 5.76 16.64 -13.76
N LYS A 93 6.46 17.01 -12.69
CA LYS A 93 7.91 17.21 -12.70
C LYS A 93 8.61 15.91 -12.33
N ARG A 94 9.40 15.34 -13.22
CA ARG A 94 10.18 14.12 -12.96
C ARG A 94 11.59 14.48 -12.49
N LEU A 95 11.99 13.89 -11.37
CA LEU A 95 13.35 13.88 -10.84
C LEU A 95 13.90 12.46 -11.00
N HIS A 96 14.89 12.27 -11.87
CA HIS A 96 15.48 10.96 -12.13
C HIS A 96 16.90 10.86 -11.57
N PHE A 97 17.18 9.80 -10.81
CA PHE A 97 18.47 9.55 -10.20
C PHE A 97 19.10 8.28 -10.76
N GLU A 98 20.43 8.25 -10.88
CA GLU A 98 21.12 7.01 -11.22
C GLU A 98 20.95 5.97 -10.11
N SER A 99 21.15 6.37 -8.86
CA SER A 99 20.97 5.48 -7.70
C SER A 99 20.49 6.24 -6.48
N LEU A 100 19.58 5.63 -5.73
CA LEU A 100 19.11 6.10 -4.42
C LEU A 100 19.06 4.94 -3.42
N PRO A 101 19.02 5.20 -2.09
CA PRO A 101 18.60 4.18 -1.14
C PRO A 101 17.18 3.70 -1.45
N SER A 102 16.23 4.62 -1.57
CA SER A 102 14.83 4.37 -1.93
C SER A 102 14.19 5.65 -2.43
N THR A 103 13.46 5.61 -3.55
CA THR A 103 12.67 6.75 -4.05
C THR A 103 11.62 7.18 -3.02
N GLN A 104 11.02 6.21 -2.32
CA GLN A 104 9.99 6.45 -1.31
C GLN A 104 10.55 7.20 -0.11
N ARG A 105 11.67 6.72 0.47
CA ARG A 105 12.29 7.39 1.62
C ARG A 105 12.84 8.75 1.22
N TRP A 106 13.48 8.84 0.06
CA TRP A 106 14.00 10.12 -0.44
C TRP A 106 12.91 11.18 -0.53
N ALA A 107 11.75 10.81 -1.09
CA ALA A 107 10.60 11.70 -1.21
C ALA A 107 10.00 12.05 0.16
N GLN A 108 9.94 11.10 1.09
CA GLN A 108 9.47 11.34 2.45
C GLN A 108 10.35 12.35 3.20
N GLU A 109 11.67 12.17 3.15
CA GLU A 109 12.66 13.03 3.83
C GLU A 109 12.76 14.44 3.25
N ARG A 110 12.30 14.64 2.01
CA ARG A 110 12.44 15.90 1.27
C ARG A 110 11.12 16.52 0.88
N PHE A 111 10.01 16.04 1.43
CA PHE A 111 8.69 16.55 1.10
C PHE A 111 8.60 18.07 1.30
N ASP A 112 9.11 18.60 2.41
CA ASP A 112 9.11 20.05 2.68
C ASP A 112 9.87 20.85 1.62
N ARG A 113 11.01 20.34 1.15
CA ARG A 113 11.76 20.97 0.04
C ARG A 113 11.03 20.88 -1.29
N LEU A 114 10.34 19.77 -1.55
CA LEU A 114 9.51 19.67 -2.74
C LEU A 114 8.41 20.74 -2.74
N LEU A 115 7.85 21.10 -1.57
CA LEU A 115 6.91 22.22 -1.44
C LEU A 115 7.55 23.56 -1.78
N GLU A 116 8.74 23.83 -1.23
CA GLU A 116 9.49 25.06 -1.52
C GLU A 116 9.83 25.20 -3.02
N GLU A 117 10.07 24.08 -3.69
CA GLU A 117 10.41 24.00 -5.11
C GLU A 117 9.18 23.94 -6.05
N GLY A 118 7.97 24.15 -5.51
CA GLY A 118 6.75 24.30 -6.29
C GLY A 118 5.92 23.02 -6.46
N LEU A 119 6.05 22.02 -5.58
CA LEU A 119 5.00 21.01 -5.42
C LEU A 119 3.73 21.73 -4.96
N SER A 120 2.66 21.59 -5.74
CA SER A 120 1.38 22.24 -5.49
C SER A 120 0.24 21.30 -5.86
N PRO A 121 -1.02 21.62 -5.53
CA PRO A 121 -2.18 20.87 -6.03
C PRO A 121 -2.18 20.72 -7.56
N SER A 122 -1.64 21.71 -8.27
CA SER A 122 -1.58 21.74 -9.74
C SER A 122 -0.27 21.23 -10.34
N GLN A 123 0.72 20.84 -9.53
CA GLN A 123 2.01 20.33 -10.01
C GLN A 123 2.50 19.19 -9.12
N TRP A 124 2.52 17.97 -9.66
CA TRP A 124 3.03 16.78 -8.94
C TRP A 124 4.50 16.52 -9.24
N VAL A 125 5.12 15.69 -8.42
CA VAL A 125 6.51 15.25 -8.62
C VAL A 125 6.59 13.74 -8.79
N LEU A 126 7.36 13.27 -9.75
CA LEU A 126 7.74 11.87 -9.92
C LEU A 126 9.22 11.71 -9.57
N VAL A 127 9.52 11.06 -8.46
CA VAL A 127 10.89 10.67 -8.10
C VAL A 127 11.14 9.28 -8.67
N SER A 128 12.19 9.11 -9.47
CA SER A 128 12.56 7.80 -10.03
C SER A 128 14.05 7.53 -9.90
N ALA A 129 14.44 6.26 -9.84
CA ALA A 129 15.85 5.88 -9.82
C ALA A 129 16.12 4.69 -10.74
N ALA A 130 17.28 4.65 -11.40
CA ALA A 130 17.68 3.47 -12.18
C ALA A 130 18.00 2.27 -11.26
N ASN A 131 18.56 2.53 -10.08
CA ASN A 131 18.85 1.52 -9.06
C ASN A 131 18.43 1.96 -7.66
N GLN A 132 17.93 1.03 -6.82
CA GLN A 132 17.80 1.27 -5.38
C GLN A 132 18.65 0.32 -4.55
N THR A 133 19.43 0.84 -3.61
CA THR A 133 20.26 0.02 -2.72
C THR A 133 19.51 -0.53 -1.52
N ASP A 134 18.43 0.14 -1.10
CA ASP A 134 17.65 -0.20 0.09
C ASP A 134 16.15 0.08 -0.12
N GLY A 135 15.62 -0.48 -1.21
CA GLY A 135 14.22 -0.36 -1.59
C GLY A 135 13.28 -0.93 -0.51
N ILE A 136 12.17 -0.24 -0.26
CA ILE A 136 11.20 -0.61 0.76
C ILE A 136 9.86 -1.05 0.16
N GLY A 137 9.26 -2.04 0.80
CA GLY A 137 7.88 -2.47 0.61
C GLY A 137 7.02 -2.16 1.84
N THR A 138 5.89 -2.85 1.94
CA THR A 138 4.94 -2.69 3.05
C THR A 138 5.59 -2.97 4.40
N TYR A 139 5.15 -2.25 5.43
CA TYR A 139 5.55 -2.52 6.81
C TYR A 139 5.10 -3.92 7.23
N ASP A 140 5.98 -4.66 7.92
CA ASP A 140 5.69 -5.96 8.49
C ASP A 140 5.71 -5.85 10.01
N ILE A 141 4.54 -5.96 10.63
CA ILE A 141 4.41 -5.78 12.07
C ILE A 141 5.18 -6.84 12.87
N ARG A 142 5.43 -8.03 12.29
CA ARG A 142 6.14 -9.13 12.97
C ARG A 142 7.64 -8.85 12.99
N LEU A 143 8.15 -8.30 11.90
CA LEU A 143 9.55 -7.88 11.78
C LEU A 143 9.81 -6.51 12.43
N ARG A 144 8.75 -5.72 12.68
CA ARG A 144 8.82 -4.32 13.10
C ARG A 144 9.67 -3.47 12.15
N ASP A 145 9.62 -3.80 10.87
CA ASP A 145 10.40 -3.16 9.82
C ASP A 145 9.65 -3.25 8.48
N ASN A 146 10.05 -2.42 7.52
CA ASN A 146 9.60 -2.55 6.14
C ASN A 146 10.16 -3.81 5.50
N ARG A 147 9.32 -4.53 4.76
CA ARG A 147 9.82 -5.59 3.88
C ARG A 147 10.77 -4.99 2.86
N ARG A 148 11.86 -5.69 2.56
CA ARG A 148 12.77 -5.27 1.49
C ARG A 148 12.11 -5.43 0.12
N TRP A 149 12.23 -4.42 -0.73
CA TRP A 149 11.92 -4.49 -2.15
C TRP A 149 13.23 -4.57 -2.96
N TYR A 150 13.53 -5.76 -3.49
CA TYR A 150 14.72 -5.96 -4.32
C TYR A 150 14.60 -5.16 -5.63
N SER A 151 15.53 -4.23 -5.84
CA SER A 151 15.41 -3.16 -6.83
C SER A 151 16.58 -3.14 -7.82
N PRO A 152 16.82 -4.22 -8.59
CA PRO A 152 17.93 -4.23 -9.53
C PRO A 152 17.74 -3.20 -10.65
N GLY A 153 18.85 -2.83 -11.28
CA GLY A 153 18.86 -1.98 -12.46
C GLY A 153 18.01 -2.54 -13.61
N GLY A 154 17.43 -1.65 -14.39
CA GLY A 154 16.56 -2.00 -15.52
C GLY A 154 15.12 -2.33 -15.14
N ASN A 155 14.71 -2.07 -13.89
CA ASN A 155 13.33 -2.15 -13.39
C ASN A 155 12.76 -0.75 -13.11
N VAL A 156 11.44 -0.63 -12.96
CA VAL A 156 10.81 0.64 -12.58
C VAL A 156 10.87 0.80 -11.07
N HIS A 157 11.51 1.88 -10.62
CA HIS A 157 11.51 2.34 -9.23
C HIS A 157 11.03 3.79 -9.22
N ALA A 158 9.79 4.01 -8.83
CA ALA A 158 9.12 5.31 -8.96
C ALA A 158 8.30 5.65 -7.71
N THR A 159 8.32 6.91 -7.29
CA THR A 159 7.43 7.45 -6.26
C THR A 159 6.77 8.72 -6.77
N PHE A 160 5.44 8.68 -6.90
CA PHE A 160 4.64 9.88 -7.16
C PHE A 160 4.41 10.62 -5.86
N VAL A 161 4.62 11.93 -5.88
CA VAL A 161 4.40 12.84 -4.75
C VAL A 161 3.33 13.83 -5.18
N ALA A 162 2.22 13.83 -4.45
CA ALA A 162 1.05 14.63 -4.74
C ALA A 162 0.57 15.36 -3.49
N ALA A 163 0.01 16.56 -3.69
CA ALA A 163 -0.82 17.22 -2.70
C ALA A 163 -2.22 16.61 -2.76
N TRP A 164 -2.74 16.19 -1.61
CA TRP A 164 -4.00 15.49 -1.47
C TRP A 164 -5.00 16.34 -0.68
N PRO A 165 -6.17 16.68 -1.21
CA PRO A 165 -7.15 17.50 -0.48
C PRO A 165 -7.58 16.85 0.84
N SER A 166 -7.45 17.57 1.97
CA SER A 166 -7.64 16.97 3.30
C SER A 166 -9.08 16.54 3.56
N GLU A 167 -10.05 17.21 2.95
CA GLU A 167 -11.47 16.83 2.99
C GLU A 167 -11.73 15.48 2.28
N LYS A 168 -10.83 15.07 1.39
CA LYS A 168 -10.88 13.77 0.67
C LYS A 168 -10.01 12.70 1.31
N ARG A 169 -9.54 12.87 2.55
CA ARG A 169 -8.69 11.89 3.26
C ARG A 169 -9.29 10.49 3.30
N HIS A 170 -10.61 10.37 3.34
CA HIS A 170 -11.31 9.07 3.34
C HIS A 170 -11.04 8.22 2.08
N LEU A 171 -10.70 8.85 0.94
CA LEU A 171 -10.40 8.16 -0.31
C LEU A 171 -8.97 7.60 -0.38
N LEU A 172 -8.08 7.96 0.55
CA LEU A 172 -6.69 7.46 0.59
C LEU A 172 -6.62 5.93 0.65
N PHE A 173 -7.61 5.29 1.28
CA PHE A 173 -7.70 3.84 1.38
C PHE A 173 -7.83 3.15 0.01
N HIS A 174 -8.35 3.84 -1.00
CA HIS A 174 -8.52 3.30 -2.35
C HIS A 174 -7.30 3.50 -3.26
N VAL A 175 -6.37 4.38 -2.89
CA VAL A 175 -5.21 4.73 -3.72
C VAL A 175 -4.38 3.50 -4.13
N PRO A 176 -4.08 2.52 -3.24
CA PRO A 176 -3.35 1.32 -3.67
C PRO A 176 -4.07 0.55 -4.78
N GLN A 177 -5.38 0.34 -4.63
CA GLN A 177 -6.20 -0.44 -5.58
C GLN A 177 -6.28 0.29 -6.93
N VAL A 178 -6.61 1.59 -6.90
CA VAL A 178 -6.68 2.42 -8.10
C VAL A 178 -5.33 2.50 -8.82
N THR A 179 -4.23 2.59 -8.07
CA THR A 179 -2.88 2.60 -8.63
C THR A 179 -2.52 1.26 -9.26
N THR A 180 -2.85 0.12 -8.63
CA THR A 180 -2.62 -1.19 -9.25
C THR A 180 -3.40 -1.38 -10.55
N LEU A 181 -4.62 -0.84 -10.63
CA LEU A 181 -5.39 -0.83 -11.87
C LEU A 181 -4.72 0.06 -12.94
N ALA A 182 -4.20 1.23 -12.55
CA ALA A 182 -3.44 2.10 -13.45
C ALA A 182 -2.17 1.40 -13.98
N VAL A 183 -1.45 0.66 -13.12
CA VAL A 183 -0.33 -0.19 -13.55
C VAL A 183 -0.81 -1.26 -14.53
N ALA A 184 -1.92 -1.94 -14.24
CA ALA A 184 -2.44 -2.98 -15.14
C ALA A 184 -2.78 -2.41 -16.53
N HIS A 185 -3.44 -1.24 -16.59
CA HIS A 185 -3.70 -0.54 -17.85
C HIS A 185 -2.43 -0.04 -18.55
N THR A 186 -1.37 0.25 -17.79
CA THR A 186 -0.05 0.57 -18.35
C THR A 186 0.49 -0.65 -19.09
N LEU A 187 0.47 -1.81 -18.45
CA LEU A 187 0.95 -3.06 -19.03
C LEU A 187 0.12 -3.52 -20.24
N ASP A 188 -1.18 -3.21 -20.29
CA ASP A 188 -2.00 -3.50 -21.48
C ASP A 188 -1.47 -2.81 -22.75
N THR A 189 -0.87 -1.62 -22.65
CA THR A 189 -0.27 -0.91 -23.82
C THR A 189 0.89 -1.67 -24.45
N PHE A 190 1.46 -2.60 -23.69
CA PHE A 190 2.54 -3.48 -24.09
C PHE A 190 2.06 -4.89 -24.44
N GLY A 191 0.73 -5.12 -24.49
CA GLY A 191 0.13 -6.41 -24.79
C GLY A 191 0.20 -7.42 -23.64
N ILE A 192 0.30 -6.94 -22.39
CA ILE A 192 0.53 -7.79 -21.20
C ILE A 192 -0.74 -7.85 -20.34
N PRO A 193 -1.48 -8.99 -20.34
CA PRO A 193 -2.72 -9.16 -19.61
C PRO A 193 -2.44 -9.43 -18.13
N SER A 194 -2.44 -8.37 -17.32
CA SER A 194 -2.15 -8.45 -15.88
C SER A 194 -3.40 -8.48 -15.01
N GLN A 195 -3.26 -9.08 -13.82
CA GLN A 195 -4.29 -9.17 -12.79
C GLN A 195 -3.91 -8.32 -11.56
N VAL A 196 -4.91 -7.82 -10.84
CA VAL A 196 -4.72 -7.10 -9.59
C VAL A 196 -4.92 -8.05 -8.42
N LYS A 197 -3.88 -8.27 -7.61
CA LYS A 197 -4.00 -8.96 -6.32
C LYS A 197 -4.22 -7.93 -5.23
N TRP A 198 -5.40 -8.00 -4.65
CA TRP A 198 -5.81 -7.13 -3.56
C TRP A 198 -4.80 -7.16 -2.39
N VAL A 199 -4.41 -6.02 -1.81
CA VAL A 199 -4.85 -4.64 -2.16
C VAL A 199 -3.96 -3.90 -3.15
N ASN A 200 -2.71 -4.34 -3.34
CA ASN A 200 -1.63 -3.47 -3.83
C ASN A 200 -0.59 -4.16 -4.71
N ASP A 201 -0.84 -5.38 -5.19
CA ASP A 201 0.08 -6.10 -6.06
C ASP A 201 -0.52 -6.30 -7.44
N VAL A 202 0.33 -6.36 -8.47
CA VAL A 202 -0.05 -6.77 -9.83
C VAL A 202 0.65 -8.08 -10.17
N LEU A 203 -0.10 -9.00 -10.76
CA LEU A 203 0.37 -10.33 -11.13
C LEU A 203 0.35 -10.53 -12.66
N LEU A 204 1.31 -11.30 -13.15
CA LEU A 204 1.31 -11.94 -14.48
C LEU A 204 1.38 -13.45 -14.26
N ASP A 205 0.45 -14.19 -14.86
CA ASP A 205 0.36 -15.66 -14.72
C ASP A 205 0.45 -16.14 -13.26
N GLY A 206 -0.22 -15.42 -12.35
CA GLY A 206 -0.23 -15.72 -10.91
C GLY A 206 1.06 -15.38 -10.16
N HIS A 207 2.06 -14.80 -10.83
CA HIS A 207 3.33 -14.37 -10.27
C HIS A 207 3.39 -12.86 -10.12
N LYS A 208 3.94 -12.35 -9.02
CA LYS A 208 4.02 -10.91 -8.76
C LYS A 208 5.01 -10.24 -9.72
N VAL A 209 4.53 -9.20 -10.42
CA VAL A 209 5.35 -8.34 -11.29
C VAL A 209 5.51 -6.94 -10.72
N CYS A 210 4.55 -6.46 -9.93
CA CYS A 210 4.58 -5.11 -9.36
C CYS A 210 4.01 -5.08 -7.95
N GLY A 211 4.55 -4.18 -7.13
CA GLY A 211 4.01 -3.79 -5.83
C GLY A 211 3.82 -2.27 -5.74
N VAL A 212 2.72 -1.87 -5.10
CA VAL A 212 2.40 -0.48 -4.81
C VAL A 212 2.49 -0.23 -3.30
N LEU A 213 3.17 0.84 -2.92
CA LEU A 213 3.33 1.30 -1.54
C LEU A 213 2.78 2.72 -1.43
N CYS A 214 1.73 2.91 -0.64
CA CYS A 214 1.13 4.23 -0.41
C CYS A 214 1.44 4.71 1.01
N ASN A 215 1.94 5.94 1.15
CA ASN A 215 2.13 6.61 2.43
C ASN A 215 1.54 8.01 2.36
N ALA A 216 0.88 8.45 3.44
CA ALA A 216 0.43 9.82 3.59
C ALA A 216 0.99 10.38 4.92
N PRO A 217 2.19 11.00 4.91
CA PRO A 217 2.89 11.39 6.14
C PRO A 217 2.18 12.47 6.96
N GLY A 218 1.09 13.05 6.45
CA GLY A 218 0.30 14.04 7.19
C GLY A 218 0.94 15.44 7.20
N LEU A 219 2.03 15.64 6.46
CA LEU A 219 2.54 16.97 6.15
C LEU A 219 1.48 17.74 5.39
N THR A 220 1.26 18.99 5.80
CA THR A 220 0.11 19.79 5.39
C THR A 220 0.55 21.05 4.66
N ILE A 221 -0.14 21.38 3.57
CA ILE A 221 0.09 22.54 2.71
C ILE A 221 -1.17 23.40 2.75
N GLN A 222 -1.01 24.71 2.86
CA GLN A 222 -2.11 25.66 2.66
C GLN A 222 -1.95 26.29 1.28
N ASP A 223 -2.96 26.16 0.43
CA ASP A 223 -2.97 26.78 -0.91
C ASP A 223 -4.39 27.29 -1.21
N ALA A 224 -4.51 28.52 -1.67
CA ALA A 224 -5.79 29.18 -1.98
C ALA A 224 -6.90 29.06 -0.90
N GLY A 225 -6.54 28.93 0.38
CA GLY A 225 -7.48 28.75 1.49
C GLY A 225 -7.93 27.30 1.74
N GLU A 226 -7.38 26.35 1.01
CA GLU A 226 -7.60 24.92 1.18
C GLU A 226 -6.40 24.22 1.82
N THR A 227 -6.68 23.13 2.54
CA THR A 227 -5.67 22.36 3.28
C THR A 227 -5.41 21.04 2.56
N TYR A 228 -4.16 20.81 2.15
CA TYR A 228 -3.73 19.58 1.48
C TYR A 228 -2.80 18.77 2.37
N SER A 229 -2.96 17.46 2.38
CA SER A 229 -2.03 16.49 2.97
C SER A 229 -1.06 15.95 1.92
N SER A 230 0.10 15.49 2.37
CA SER A 230 1.06 14.73 1.55
C SER A 230 0.51 13.36 1.15
N LEU A 231 0.67 12.98 -0.12
CA LEU A 231 0.51 11.62 -0.63
C LEU A 231 1.77 11.18 -1.38
N LEU A 232 2.30 10.02 -1.01
CA LEU A 232 3.40 9.34 -1.69
C LEU A 232 2.93 7.97 -2.18
N VAL A 233 3.07 7.72 -3.48
CA VAL A 233 2.71 6.46 -4.12
C VAL A 233 3.95 5.86 -4.78
N GLY A 234 4.62 4.97 -4.05
CA GLY A 234 5.72 4.16 -4.53
C GLY A 234 5.24 2.99 -5.40
N ILE A 235 5.88 2.79 -6.54
CA ILE A 235 5.58 1.74 -7.51
C ILE A 235 6.89 1.08 -7.93
N GLY A 236 6.98 -0.21 -7.67
CA GLY A 236 8.06 -1.07 -8.16
C GLY A 236 7.55 -2.04 -9.21
N ILE A 237 8.12 -2.04 -10.42
CA ILE A 237 7.75 -2.98 -11.50
C ILE A 237 8.98 -3.76 -11.95
N ASN A 238 8.90 -5.08 -11.91
CA ASN A 238 9.89 -5.98 -12.46
C ASN A 238 9.76 -5.98 -13.99
N VAL A 239 10.69 -5.31 -14.66
CA VAL A 239 10.74 -5.24 -16.12
C VAL A 239 11.69 -6.30 -16.66
N ASN A 240 12.86 -6.41 -16.05
CA ASN A 240 13.85 -7.43 -16.34
C ASN A 240 13.99 -8.39 -15.16
N ASP A 241 14.33 -9.63 -15.48
CA ASP A 241 14.84 -10.53 -14.47
C ASP A 241 16.23 -10.05 -14.05
N ARG A 242 16.54 -10.13 -12.77
CA ARG A 242 17.94 -10.25 -12.40
C ARG A 242 18.36 -11.65 -12.79
N GLY A 243 19.31 -11.78 -13.71
CA GLY A 243 20.04 -13.05 -13.88
C GLY A 243 20.56 -13.50 -12.51
N ASP A 244 20.66 -14.81 -12.31
CA ASP A 244 20.93 -15.53 -11.04
C ASP A 244 22.24 -15.18 -10.30
N ALA A 245 22.82 -14.00 -10.51
CA ALA A 245 24.10 -13.54 -9.98
C ALA A 245 24.07 -13.11 -8.49
N ASP A 246 22.89 -13.05 -7.86
CA ASP A 246 22.77 -12.73 -6.43
C ASP A 246 21.94 -13.82 -5.72
N SER A 247 22.59 -14.63 -4.89
CA SER A 247 22.00 -15.82 -4.23
C SER A 247 20.81 -15.48 -3.33
N ASP A 248 20.82 -14.28 -2.76
CA ASP A 248 19.73 -13.79 -1.89
C ASP A 248 18.49 -13.43 -2.71
N TYR A 249 18.69 -12.88 -3.92
CA TYR A 249 17.62 -12.65 -4.88
C TYR A 249 17.04 -13.96 -5.39
N ALA A 250 17.89 -14.93 -5.74
CA ALA A 250 17.45 -16.25 -6.22
C ALA A 250 16.57 -17.00 -5.20
N THR A 251 16.92 -16.92 -3.91
CA THR A 251 16.11 -17.51 -2.82
C THR A 251 14.79 -16.76 -2.64
N HIS A 252 14.82 -15.42 -2.62
CA HIS A 252 13.62 -14.59 -2.49
C HIS A 252 12.65 -14.74 -3.68
N VAL A 253 13.17 -14.88 -4.90
CA VAL A 253 12.41 -15.07 -6.14
C VAL A 253 11.68 -16.40 -6.15
N ARG A 254 12.33 -17.48 -5.69
CA ARG A 254 11.77 -18.82 -5.63
C ARG A 254 10.63 -18.94 -4.61
N ASP A 255 10.76 -18.28 -3.46
CA ASP A 255 9.75 -18.34 -2.39
C ASP A 255 8.54 -17.41 -2.63
N GLN A 256 8.69 -16.32 -3.40
CA GLN A 256 7.64 -15.30 -3.55
C GLN A 256 6.85 -15.36 -4.85
N ARG A 257 7.12 -16.31 -5.75
CA ARG A 257 6.47 -16.41 -7.07
C ARG A 257 6.50 -15.06 -7.79
N VAL A 258 7.68 -14.56 -8.11
CA VAL A 258 7.84 -13.30 -8.85
C VAL A 258 8.16 -13.56 -10.32
N THR A 259 7.84 -12.60 -11.18
CA THR A 259 8.13 -12.61 -12.61
C THR A 259 8.48 -11.20 -13.09
N SER A 260 8.84 -11.07 -14.36
CA SER A 260 9.13 -9.79 -15.01
C SER A 260 8.38 -9.62 -16.33
N VAL A 261 8.22 -8.37 -16.76
CA VAL A 261 7.61 -8.02 -18.05
C VAL A 261 8.33 -8.70 -19.22
N ASN A 262 9.66 -8.60 -19.28
CA ASN A 262 10.41 -9.12 -20.41
C ASN A 262 10.48 -10.66 -20.40
N ARG A 263 10.38 -11.32 -19.25
CA ARG A 263 10.18 -12.77 -19.19
C ARG A 263 8.88 -13.18 -19.89
N TYR A 264 7.76 -12.52 -19.56
CA TYR A 264 6.47 -12.79 -20.17
C TYR A 264 6.46 -12.50 -21.68
N ARG A 265 7.07 -11.38 -22.09
CA ARG A 265 7.17 -11.00 -23.51
C ARG A 265 8.01 -12.01 -24.30
N ALA A 266 9.13 -12.46 -23.75
CA ALA A 266 9.97 -13.48 -24.37
C ALA A 266 9.21 -14.80 -24.57
N SER A 267 8.46 -15.28 -23.56
CA SER A 267 7.63 -16.48 -23.72
C SER A 267 6.48 -16.32 -24.72
N SER A 268 6.11 -15.07 -25.03
CA SER A 268 5.06 -14.72 -25.99
C SER A 268 5.62 -14.30 -27.37
N GLY A 269 6.93 -14.45 -27.60
CA GLY A 269 7.59 -14.07 -28.86
C GLY A 269 7.61 -12.57 -29.15
N GLN A 270 7.41 -11.73 -28.14
CA GLN A 270 7.41 -10.27 -28.26
C GLN A 270 8.80 -9.68 -27.94
N PRO A 271 9.21 -8.59 -28.60
CA PRO A 271 10.50 -7.94 -28.32
C PRO A 271 10.52 -7.37 -26.89
N PRO A 272 11.68 -7.19 -26.24
CA PRO A 272 11.73 -6.61 -24.89
C PRO A 272 11.31 -5.12 -24.89
N VAL A 273 10.95 -4.61 -23.70
CA VAL A 273 10.78 -3.18 -23.42
C VAL A 273 11.66 -2.73 -22.27
N THR A 274 11.92 -1.44 -22.20
CA THR A 274 12.71 -0.82 -21.14
C THR A 274 11.83 -0.35 -19.99
N ALA A 275 12.46 -0.10 -18.83
CA ALA A 275 11.77 0.55 -17.72
C ALA A 275 11.28 1.96 -18.09
N GLU A 276 12.02 2.66 -18.95
CA GLU A 276 11.66 4.00 -19.40
C GLU A 276 10.40 3.99 -20.27
N ASP A 277 10.27 3.04 -21.20
CA ASP A 277 9.05 2.86 -22.00
C ASP A 277 7.82 2.73 -21.09
N ILE A 278 7.95 1.94 -20.02
CA ILE A 278 6.87 1.72 -19.05
C ILE A 278 6.59 2.99 -18.24
N VAL A 279 7.61 3.71 -17.77
CA VAL A 279 7.44 4.96 -16.99
C VAL A 279 6.69 6.03 -17.79
N GLN A 280 7.00 6.18 -19.09
CA GLN A 280 6.33 7.13 -19.96
C GLN A 280 4.82 6.88 -20.08
N GLN A 281 4.38 5.62 -20.05
CA GLN A 281 2.97 5.28 -20.03
C GLN A 281 2.36 5.34 -18.62
N LEU A 282 3.14 4.93 -17.61
CA LEU A 282 2.73 4.86 -16.22
C LEU A 282 2.36 6.24 -15.67
N GLN A 283 3.16 7.27 -15.98
CA GLN A 283 2.95 8.63 -15.47
C GLN A 283 1.56 9.18 -15.79
N HIS A 284 1.10 9.02 -17.04
CA HIS A 284 -0.21 9.52 -17.46
C HIS A 284 -1.34 8.73 -16.81
N ARG A 285 -1.18 7.41 -16.68
CA ARG A 285 -2.21 6.52 -16.14
C ARG A 285 -2.37 6.66 -14.64
N VAL A 286 -1.28 6.80 -13.90
CA VAL A 286 -1.32 7.03 -12.44
C VAL A 286 -1.89 8.40 -12.15
N CYS A 287 -1.41 9.47 -12.82
CA CYS A 287 -1.97 10.81 -12.65
C CYS A 287 -3.46 10.86 -12.99
N GLY A 288 -3.88 10.26 -14.11
CA GLY A 288 -5.28 10.19 -14.50
C GLY A 288 -6.15 9.44 -13.49
N ALA A 289 -5.70 8.26 -13.03
CA ALA A 289 -6.46 7.43 -12.11
C ALA A 289 -6.62 8.08 -10.72
N ILE A 290 -5.55 8.70 -10.20
CA ILE A 290 -5.61 9.41 -8.91
C ILE A 290 -6.48 10.68 -9.04
N THR A 291 -6.38 11.41 -10.16
CA THR A 291 -7.25 12.57 -10.45
C THR A 291 -8.72 12.17 -10.50
N GLN A 292 -9.05 11.11 -11.22
CA GLN A 292 -10.40 10.59 -11.30
C GLN A 292 -10.90 10.11 -9.93
N LEU A 293 -10.06 9.46 -9.12
CA LEU A 293 -10.42 9.09 -7.75
C LEU A 293 -10.78 10.32 -6.90
N MET A 294 -10.02 11.40 -6.99
CA MET A 294 -10.33 12.64 -6.26
C MET A 294 -11.57 13.37 -6.77
N ALA A 295 -11.95 13.18 -8.04
CA ALA A 295 -13.10 13.86 -8.65
C ALA A 295 -14.41 13.07 -8.49
N GLU A 296 -14.35 11.75 -8.70
CA GLU A 296 -15.53 10.89 -8.85
C GLU A 296 -15.65 9.84 -7.73
N GLY A 297 -14.66 9.73 -6.85
CA GLY A 297 -14.61 8.70 -5.82
C GLY A 297 -14.28 7.31 -6.39
N PHE A 298 -14.54 6.26 -5.60
CA PHE A 298 -14.09 4.90 -5.93
C PHE A 298 -15.04 4.13 -6.88
N ALA A 299 -16.30 4.52 -6.96
CA ALA A 299 -17.33 3.77 -7.67
C ALA A 299 -16.99 3.43 -9.14
N PRO A 300 -16.40 4.35 -9.95
CA PRO A 300 -16.03 4.04 -11.34
C PRO A 300 -14.99 2.91 -11.49
N PHE A 301 -14.13 2.72 -10.48
CA PHE A 301 -13.04 1.75 -10.53
C PHE A 301 -13.48 0.33 -10.17
N LEU A 302 -14.56 0.19 -9.41
CA LEU A 302 -15.00 -1.09 -8.85
C LEU A 302 -15.28 -2.19 -9.90
N PRO A 303 -16.00 -1.92 -11.01
CA PRO A 303 -16.23 -2.94 -12.04
C PRO A 303 -14.93 -3.39 -12.69
N MET A 304 -14.04 -2.45 -12.97
CA MET A 304 -12.73 -2.70 -13.61
C MET A 304 -11.82 -3.53 -12.69
N LEU A 305 -11.79 -3.19 -11.41
CA LEU A 305 -11.06 -3.95 -10.39
C LEU A 305 -11.61 -5.37 -10.26
N ASN A 306 -12.93 -5.55 -10.14
CA ASN A 306 -13.53 -6.89 -10.04
C ASN A 306 -13.28 -7.74 -11.29
N ALA A 307 -13.20 -7.14 -12.48
CA ALA A 307 -12.88 -7.85 -13.72
C ALA A 307 -11.43 -8.34 -13.77
N ARG A 308 -10.50 -7.63 -13.12
CA ARG A 308 -9.07 -7.98 -13.05
C ARG A 308 -8.64 -8.62 -11.74
N LEU A 309 -9.57 -8.83 -10.81
CA LEU A 309 -9.26 -9.31 -9.47
C LEU A 309 -8.68 -10.73 -9.53
N ALA A 310 -7.41 -10.85 -9.17
CA ALA A 310 -6.74 -12.13 -9.07
C ALA A 310 -7.49 -13.04 -8.08
N TYR A 311 -7.59 -14.32 -8.43
CA TYR A 311 -8.22 -15.36 -7.62
C TYR A 311 -9.74 -15.21 -7.41
N ARG A 312 -10.42 -14.30 -8.11
CA ARG A 312 -11.88 -14.20 -8.02
C ARG A 312 -12.54 -15.52 -8.43
N GLY A 313 -13.47 -15.98 -7.59
CA GLY A 313 -14.14 -17.28 -7.70
C GLY A 313 -13.30 -18.47 -7.23
N GLN A 314 -12.08 -18.26 -6.74
CA GLN A 314 -11.17 -19.32 -6.31
C GLN A 314 -11.08 -19.39 -4.78
N PRO A 315 -10.75 -20.58 -4.22
CA PRO A 315 -10.37 -20.70 -2.82
C PRO A 315 -9.07 -19.94 -2.53
N ILE A 316 -9.09 -19.13 -1.47
CA ILE A 316 -7.94 -18.38 -0.96
C ILE A 316 -7.89 -18.47 0.57
N ALA A 317 -6.75 -18.05 1.13
CA ALA A 317 -6.62 -17.73 2.53
C ALA A 317 -6.21 -16.26 2.68
N ILE A 318 -6.76 -15.57 3.68
CA ILE A 318 -6.37 -14.20 4.07
C ILE A 318 -5.67 -14.28 5.42
N ASP A 319 -4.42 -13.83 5.45
CA ASP A 319 -3.64 -13.67 6.67
C ASP A 319 -3.84 -12.25 7.22
N MET A 320 -4.52 -12.18 8.36
CA MET A 320 -4.71 -10.99 9.20
C MET A 320 -3.73 -11.03 10.36
N ASP A 321 -2.45 -10.83 10.06
CA ASP A 321 -1.40 -10.76 11.07
C ASP A 321 -1.26 -12.02 11.96
N GLY A 322 -1.48 -13.19 11.37
CA GLY A 322 -1.42 -14.50 12.01
C GLY A 322 -2.77 -15.16 12.18
N ASP A 323 -3.88 -14.42 12.10
CA ASP A 323 -5.23 -14.99 12.01
C ASP A 323 -5.54 -15.28 10.54
N VAL A 324 -5.47 -16.55 10.16
CA VAL A 324 -5.68 -16.99 8.77
C VAL A 324 -7.12 -17.47 8.59
N ARG A 325 -7.80 -16.86 7.61
CA ARG A 325 -9.19 -17.18 7.26
C ARG A 325 -9.29 -17.71 5.84
N GLU A 326 -9.91 -18.87 5.68
CA GLU A 326 -10.08 -19.54 4.40
C GLU A 326 -11.49 -19.35 3.84
N GLY A 327 -11.58 -19.24 2.51
CA GLY A 327 -12.86 -19.13 1.82
C GLY A 327 -12.70 -18.91 0.33
N VAL A 328 -13.81 -18.65 -0.35
CA VAL A 328 -13.82 -18.30 -1.79
C VAL A 328 -13.90 -16.80 -1.95
N LEU A 329 -12.97 -16.22 -2.72
CA LEU A 329 -12.97 -14.79 -3.03
C LEU A 329 -14.11 -14.46 -4.00
N GLU A 330 -15.18 -13.78 -3.53
CA GLU A 330 -16.32 -13.43 -4.39
C GLU A 330 -16.08 -12.16 -5.22
N GLY A 331 -15.28 -11.23 -4.69
CA GLY A 331 -15.05 -9.92 -5.28
C GLY A 331 -14.76 -8.85 -4.24
N LEU A 332 -15.01 -7.60 -4.61
CA LEU A 332 -14.87 -6.43 -3.76
C LEU A 332 -16.25 -5.82 -3.46
N ASN A 333 -16.41 -5.27 -2.26
CA ASN A 333 -17.54 -4.43 -1.88
C ASN A 333 -17.41 -3.02 -2.51
N ALA A 334 -18.47 -2.21 -2.37
CA ALA A 334 -18.52 -0.83 -2.86
C ALA A 334 -17.44 0.09 -2.24
N ASP A 335 -16.92 -0.26 -1.07
CA ASP A 335 -15.82 0.42 -0.38
C ASP A 335 -14.45 -0.20 -0.68
N GLY A 336 -14.35 -1.12 -1.64
CA GLY A 336 -13.10 -1.79 -2.03
C GLY A 336 -12.58 -2.82 -1.01
N SER A 337 -13.37 -3.14 0.02
CA SER A 337 -13.05 -4.26 0.93
C SER A 337 -13.31 -5.60 0.24
N LEU A 338 -12.53 -6.61 0.62
CA LEU A 338 -12.59 -7.95 0.04
C LEU A 338 -13.78 -8.75 0.61
N ARG A 339 -14.54 -9.41 -0.26
CA ARG A 339 -15.66 -10.31 0.08
C ARG A 339 -15.22 -11.77 0.03
N LEU A 340 -15.19 -12.43 1.18
CA LEU A 340 -14.77 -13.81 1.32
C LEU A 340 -15.94 -14.68 1.78
N ARG A 341 -16.35 -15.64 0.95
CA ARG A 341 -17.37 -16.62 1.34
C ARG A 341 -16.73 -17.79 2.08
N THR A 342 -17.11 -17.98 3.33
CA THR A 342 -16.56 -19.04 4.20
C THR A 342 -17.18 -20.41 3.89
N ALA A 343 -16.65 -21.46 4.52
CA ALA A 343 -17.20 -22.81 4.40
C ALA A 343 -18.64 -22.93 4.94
N THR A 344 -19.10 -22.03 5.82
CA THR A 344 -20.48 -22.02 6.32
C THR A 344 -21.45 -21.32 5.37
N GLY A 345 -20.95 -20.74 4.27
CA GLY A 345 -21.74 -19.97 3.31
C GLY A 345 -21.92 -18.50 3.66
N SER A 346 -21.45 -18.05 4.84
CA SER A 346 -21.44 -16.63 5.20
C SER A 346 -20.43 -15.85 4.34
N VAL A 347 -20.76 -14.60 4.00
CA VAL A 347 -19.83 -13.68 3.34
C VAL A 347 -19.25 -12.71 4.36
N GLU A 348 -17.96 -12.83 4.60
CA GLU A 348 -17.18 -11.96 5.48
C GLU A 348 -16.47 -10.87 4.67
N THR A 349 -16.17 -9.75 5.34
CA THR A 349 -15.59 -8.56 4.71
C THR A 349 -14.25 -8.20 5.36
N TYR A 350 -13.25 -7.94 4.52
CA TYR A 350 -11.88 -7.63 4.95
C TYR A 350 -11.39 -6.31 4.34
N VAL A 351 -10.98 -5.37 5.18
CA VAL A 351 -10.43 -4.06 4.75
C VAL A 351 -8.90 -4.04 4.69
N THR A 352 -8.25 -5.02 5.32
CA THR A 352 -6.80 -5.23 5.26
C THR A 352 -6.51 -6.72 5.28
N GLY A 353 -5.25 -7.10 5.15
CA GLY A 353 -4.80 -8.49 5.14
C GLY A 353 -4.01 -8.83 3.88
N ARG A 354 -3.40 -10.02 3.91
CA ARG A 354 -2.61 -10.55 2.81
C ARG A 354 -3.25 -11.82 2.27
N ILE A 355 -3.51 -11.87 0.97
CA ILE A 355 -3.87 -13.12 0.31
C ILE A 355 -2.65 -14.06 0.31
N VAL A 356 -2.82 -15.25 0.89
CA VAL A 356 -1.84 -16.35 0.90
C VAL A 356 -2.46 -17.58 0.21
N LYS A 357 -1.65 -18.38 -0.47
CA LYS A 357 -2.12 -19.61 -1.14
C LYS A 357 -1.81 -20.82 -0.24
N ASN A 358 -2.73 -21.78 -0.18
CA ASN A 358 -2.70 -22.94 0.73
C ASN A 358 -1.41 -23.79 0.72
N GLY A 359 -0.50 -23.61 -0.24
CA GLY A 359 0.81 -24.26 -0.24
C GLY A 359 1.82 -23.71 0.78
N THR A 360 1.60 -22.51 1.33
CA THR A 360 2.56 -21.87 2.27
C THR A 360 2.31 -22.26 3.74
N MET A 361 1.13 -22.77 4.07
CA MET A 361 0.77 -23.16 5.46
C MET A 361 1.49 -24.42 5.96
N MET A 362 1.99 -25.28 5.07
CA MET A 362 2.70 -26.51 5.43
C MET A 362 4.15 -26.25 5.91
N ALA A 363 4.73 -25.08 5.65
CA ALA A 363 6.15 -24.82 5.95
C ALA A 363 6.39 -24.27 7.38
N ASN A 364 5.38 -23.65 8.02
CA ASN A 364 5.57 -22.96 9.31
C ASN A 364 4.91 -23.66 10.51
N SER A 365 4.33 -24.85 10.33
CA SER A 365 3.70 -25.63 11.42
C SER A 365 4.55 -26.81 11.93
N GLY A 366 5.76 -27.02 11.40
CA GLY A 366 6.65 -28.10 11.82
C GLY A 366 7.87 -27.59 12.59
N GLY A 367 7.84 -27.61 13.94
CA GLY A 367 9.05 -27.29 14.71
C GLY A 367 8.93 -27.08 16.21
N ALA A 368 8.08 -27.81 16.92
CA ALA A 368 8.17 -27.89 18.39
C ALA A 368 7.92 -29.33 18.87
N GLN A 369 8.79 -30.25 18.45
CA GLN A 369 8.82 -31.58 19.06
C GLN A 369 9.68 -31.50 20.32
N LYS A 370 9.00 -31.47 21.48
CA LYS A 370 9.61 -31.65 22.81
C LYS A 370 10.48 -32.91 22.79
N ARG A 371 11.80 -32.75 22.91
CA ARG A 371 12.69 -33.84 23.33
C ARG A 371 12.46 -34.07 24.81
N THR A 372 11.63 -35.05 25.14
CA THR A 372 11.65 -35.69 26.45
C THR A 372 12.91 -36.53 26.51
N VAL A 373 13.89 -36.11 27.31
CA VAL A 373 15.05 -36.93 27.64
C VAL A 373 14.60 -37.88 28.76
N GLU A 374 14.32 -39.12 28.41
CA GLU A 374 14.29 -40.22 29.38
C GLU A 374 15.73 -40.45 29.88
N ARG A 375 15.94 -40.25 31.18
CA ARG A 375 17.10 -40.76 31.90
C ARG A 375 16.83 -42.23 32.20
N THR A 376 17.57 -43.13 31.58
CA THR A 376 17.77 -44.49 32.04
C THR A 376 19.17 -44.62 32.65
N SER A 377 19.17 -45.13 33.89
CA SER A 377 20.26 -45.68 34.72
C SER A 377 21.57 -44.89 34.85
#